data_AF-A0A966YVJ1-F1
#
_entry.id   AF-A0A966YVJ1-F1
#
_cell.length_a   1.000
_cell.length_b   1.000
_cell.length_c   1.000
_cell.angle_alpha   90.00
_cell.angle_beta   90.00
_cell.angle_gamma   90.00
#
_symmetry.space_group_name_H-M   'P 1'
#
loop_
_entity.id
_entity.type
_entity.pdbx_description
1 polymer ?
#
loop_
_entity_poly.entity_id
_entity_poly.type
_entity_poly.pdbx_seq_one_letter_code
_entity_poly.pdbx_strand_id
1 'polypeptide(L)'
;STEDLIANFREQAESSVKADLALRAIAVAENIAVDGEDLELEYTRLAMQFNDSSDNVRRAYEQNGAVGELTASVKKSKAFDWLLHNIEFVDTNGAQIDGDTVLGHDHDHDHDGENEEDEGEDA
;
A
#
# COMPACT_ATOMS: atom_id res chain seq x y z
N SER A 1 20.01 15.33 -26.63
CA SER A 1 19.04 15.68 -27.69
C SER A 1 17.64 15.27 -27.24
N THR A 2 16.57 15.59 -27.99
CA THR A 2 15.22 15.06 -27.71
C THR A 2 15.18 13.53 -27.79
N GLU A 3 16.01 12.93 -28.65
CA GLU A 3 16.11 11.48 -28.79
C GLU A 3 16.72 10.82 -27.55
N ASP A 4 17.76 11.41 -26.96
CA ASP A 4 18.35 10.91 -25.70
C ASP A 4 17.35 10.97 -24.54
N LEU A 5 16.51 12.01 -24.50
CA LEU A 5 15.46 12.16 -23.48
C LEU A 5 14.38 11.09 -23.63
N ILE A 6 13.94 10.80 -24.86
CA ILE A 6 12.96 9.74 -25.14
C ILE A 6 13.56 8.36 -24.80
N ALA A 7 14.82 8.12 -25.13
CA ALA A 7 15.51 6.87 -24.82
C ALA A 7 15.55 6.60 -23.30
N ASN A 8 15.91 7.61 -22.50
CA ASN A 8 15.94 7.49 -21.05
C ASN A 8 14.56 7.23 -20.44
N PHE A 9 13.50 7.84 -20.96
CA PHE A 9 12.13 7.57 -20.50
C PHE A 9 11.65 6.17 -20.86
N ARG A 10 12.05 5.65 -22.02
CA ARG A 10 11.67 4.30 -22.45
C ARG A 10 12.21 3.24 -21.50
N GLU A 11 13.49 3.32 -21.12
CA GLU A 11 14.11 2.34 -20.23
C GLU A 11 13.43 2.30 -18.85
N GLN A 12 13.17 3.48 -18.27
CA GLN A 12 12.48 3.61 -16.99
C GLN A 12 11.02 3.10 -17.06
N ALA A 13 10.32 3.40 -18.15
CA ALA A 13 8.96 2.93 -18.38
C ALA A 13 8.91 1.41 -18.53
N GLU A 14 9.85 0.82 -19.27
CA GLU A 14 9.93 -0.64 -19.43
C GLU A 14 10.15 -1.34 -18.09
N SER A 15 11.10 -0.85 -17.29
CA SER A 15 11.36 -1.40 -15.95
C SER A 15 10.12 -1.30 -15.04
N SER A 16 9.47 -0.13 -15.01
CA SER A 16 8.27 0.11 -14.21
C SER A 16 7.11 -0.80 -14.61
N VAL A 17 6.88 -1.00 -15.91
CA VAL A 17 5.83 -1.90 -16.41
C VAL A 17 6.14 -3.35 -16.05
N LYS A 18 7.40 -3.78 -16.12
CA LYS A 18 7.79 -5.14 -15.71
C LYS A 18 7.53 -5.36 -14.22
N ALA A 19 7.89 -4.40 -13.37
CA ALA A 19 7.63 -4.48 -11.93
C ALA A 19 6.13 -4.56 -11.63
N ASP A 20 5.32 -3.70 -12.28
CA ASP A 20 3.86 -3.71 -12.13
C ASP A 20 3.25 -5.05 -12.59
N LEU A 21 3.69 -5.60 -13.73
CA LEU A 21 3.25 -6.90 -14.21
C LEU A 21 3.66 -8.04 -13.27
N ALA A 22 4.85 -7.99 -12.69
CA ALA A 22 5.32 -8.99 -11.74
C ALA A 22 4.46 -9.01 -10.46
N LEU A 23 4.17 -7.84 -9.88
CA LEU A 23 3.30 -7.74 -8.70
C LEU A 23 1.88 -8.22 -8.99
N ARG A 24 1.32 -7.91 -10.17
CA ARG A 24 0.02 -8.46 -10.58
C ARG A 24 0.06 -9.97 -10.73
N ALA A 25 1.16 -10.53 -11.24
CA ALA A 25 1.31 -11.98 -11.36
C ALA A 25 1.36 -12.65 -9.99
N ILE A 26 2.08 -12.07 -9.03
CA ILE A 26 2.09 -12.51 -7.62
C ILE A 26 0.68 -12.47 -7.05
N ALA A 27 -0.04 -11.36 -7.20
CA ALA A 27 -1.41 -11.24 -6.69
C ALA A 27 -2.36 -12.31 -7.23
N VAL A 28 -2.17 -12.76 -8.48
CA VAL A 28 -2.93 -13.85 -9.07
C VAL A 28 -2.47 -15.21 -8.54
N ALA A 29 -1.16 -15.46 -8.50
CA ALA A 29 -0.58 -16.73 -8.06
C ALA A 29 -0.96 -17.06 -6.62
N GLU A 30 -0.90 -16.06 -5.74
CA GLU A 30 -1.17 -16.18 -4.30
C GLU A 30 -2.62 -15.89 -3.93
N ASN A 31 -3.50 -15.73 -4.94
CA ASN A 31 -4.93 -15.46 -4.76
C ASN A 31 -5.23 -14.28 -3.82
N ILE A 32 -4.43 -13.21 -3.92
CA ILE A 32 -4.59 -12.01 -3.12
C ILE A 32 -5.86 -11.28 -3.55
N ALA A 33 -6.75 -11.03 -2.59
CA ALA A 33 -7.99 -10.29 -2.77
C ALA A 33 -7.94 -8.93 -2.06
N VAL A 34 -8.81 -8.03 -2.53
CA VAL A 34 -9.08 -6.75 -1.88
C VAL A 34 -10.55 -6.77 -1.51
N ASP A 35 -10.84 -6.59 -0.22
CA ASP A 35 -12.21 -6.51 0.28
C ASP A 35 -12.60 -5.07 0.65
N GLY A 36 -13.74 -4.91 1.30
CA GLY A 36 -14.22 -3.60 1.71
C GLY A 36 -13.38 -2.98 2.83
N GLU A 37 -12.87 -3.79 3.75
CA GLU A 37 -12.05 -3.31 4.88
C GLU A 37 -10.72 -2.76 4.37
N ASP A 38 -10.08 -3.47 3.43
CA ASP A 38 -8.89 -2.99 2.75
C ASP A 38 -9.08 -1.59 2.12
N LEU A 39 -10.25 -1.34 1.52
CA LEU A 39 -10.56 -0.05 0.91
C LEU A 39 -10.84 1.03 1.96
N GLU A 40 -11.54 0.72 3.04
CA GLU A 40 -11.80 1.68 4.13
C GLU A 40 -10.52 2.10 4.85
N LEU A 41 -9.59 1.16 5.07
CA LEU A 41 -8.26 1.46 5.59
C LEU A 41 -7.51 2.42 4.65
N GLU A 42 -7.55 2.15 3.35
CA GLU A 42 -6.89 2.98 2.36
C GLU A 42 -7.53 4.38 2.26
N TYR A 43 -8.86 4.50 2.32
CA TYR A 43 -9.53 5.81 2.38
C TYR A 43 -9.15 6.59 3.63
N THR A 44 -9.05 5.91 4.77
CA THR A 44 -8.61 6.52 6.03
C THR A 44 -7.17 7.03 5.93
N ARG A 45 -6.27 6.23 5.36
CA ARG A 45 -4.87 6.61 5.11
C ARG A 45 -4.77 7.84 4.19
N LEU A 46 -5.53 7.84 3.09
CA LEU A 46 -5.58 8.95 2.13
C LEU A 46 -6.19 10.21 2.77
N ALA A 47 -7.22 10.06 3.59
CA ALA A 47 -7.86 11.15 4.32
C ALA A 47 -6.87 11.86 5.25
N MET A 48 -6.05 11.11 5.98
CA MET A 48 -4.96 11.66 6.79
C MET A 48 -3.94 12.42 5.92
N GLN A 49 -3.54 11.84 4.78
CA GLN A 49 -2.58 12.47 3.86
C GLN A 49 -3.09 13.80 3.27
N PHE A 50 -4.37 13.87 2.94
CA PHE A 50 -5.00 15.06 2.36
C PHE A 50 -5.62 16.00 3.40
N ASN A 51 -5.55 15.65 4.68
CA ASN A 51 -6.21 16.36 5.78
C ASN A 51 -7.70 16.61 5.49
N ASP A 52 -8.39 15.55 5.05
CA ASP A 52 -9.83 15.51 4.76
C ASP A 52 -10.49 14.34 5.53
N SER A 53 -11.80 14.16 5.44
CA SER A 53 -12.49 13.01 6.04
C SER A 53 -12.50 11.80 5.09
N SER A 54 -12.46 10.59 5.66
CA SER A 54 -12.54 9.33 4.89
C SER A 54 -13.79 9.29 4.00
N ASP A 55 -14.94 9.74 4.52
CA ASP A 55 -16.19 9.83 3.76
C ASP A 55 -16.11 10.78 2.56
N ASN A 56 -15.38 11.89 2.67
CA ASN A 56 -15.19 12.81 1.57
C ASN A 56 -14.28 12.19 0.49
N VAL A 57 -13.20 11.55 0.90
CA VAL A 57 -12.27 10.84 0.00
C VAL A 57 -12.99 9.71 -0.72
N ARG A 58 -13.69 8.84 0.00
CA ARG A 58 -14.47 7.72 -0.58
C ARG A 58 -15.45 8.23 -1.63
N ARG A 59 -16.24 9.26 -1.29
CA ARG A 59 -17.19 9.86 -2.22
C ARG A 59 -16.51 10.44 -3.46
N ALA A 60 -15.33 11.04 -3.33
CA ALA A 60 -14.57 11.55 -4.48
C ALA A 60 -14.12 10.41 -5.41
N TYR A 61 -13.65 9.29 -4.87
CA TYR A 61 -13.26 8.12 -5.68
C TYR A 61 -14.47 7.47 -6.37
N GLU A 62 -15.60 7.35 -5.67
CA GLU A 62 -16.85 6.84 -6.24
C GLU A 62 -17.36 7.73 -7.39
N GLN A 63 -17.43 9.05 -7.17
CA GLN A 63 -17.93 10.02 -8.16
C GLN A 63 -17.05 10.09 -9.40
N ASN A 64 -15.74 9.91 -9.25
CA ASN A 64 -14.79 9.92 -10.36
C ASN A 64 -14.62 8.54 -11.03
N GLY A 65 -15.31 7.49 -10.53
CA GLY A 65 -15.15 6.13 -11.04
C GLY A 65 -13.75 5.53 -10.80
N ALA A 66 -13.01 6.07 -9.83
CA ALA A 66 -11.62 5.71 -9.54
C ALA A 66 -11.47 4.54 -8.57
N VAL A 67 -12.57 4.00 -8.02
CA VAL A 67 -12.54 2.88 -7.06
C VAL A 67 -11.84 1.65 -7.64
N GLY A 68 -11.98 1.38 -8.94
CA GLY A 68 -11.29 0.26 -9.60
C GLY A 68 -9.77 0.44 -9.65
N GLU A 69 -9.30 1.67 -9.87
CA GLU A 69 -7.87 2.00 -9.84
C GLU A 69 -7.31 1.90 -8.42
N LEU A 70 -8.06 2.40 -7.43
CA LEU A 70 -7.70 2.26 -6.02
C LEU A 70 -7.58 0.79 -5.62
N THR A 71 -8.57 -0.02 -5.97
CA THR A 71 -8.57 -1.47 -5.72
C THR A 71 -7.34 -2.14 -6.34
N ALA A 72 -6.98 -1.77 -7.58
CA ALA A 72 -5.80 -2.30 -8.23
C ALA A 72 -4.50 -1.84 -7.53
N SER A 73 -4.45 -0.60 -7.04
CA SER A 73 -3.34 -0.08 -6.26
C SER A 73 -3.17 -0.84 -4.94
N VAL A 74 -4.25 -1.00 -4.17
CA VAL A 74 -4.26 -1.74 -2.89
C VAL A 74 -3.83 -3.19 -3.11
N LYS A 75 -4.35 -3.85 -4.15
CA LYS A 75 -3.93 -5.22 -4.52
C LYS A 75 -2.42 -5.32 -4.79
N LYS A 76 -1.84 -4.32 -5.47
CA LYS A 76 -0.39 -4.28 -5.72
C LYS A 76 0.40 -4.06 -4.44
N SER A 77 -0.06 -3.19 -3.54
CA SER A 77 0.57 -2.99 -2.24
C SER A 77 0.58 -4.29 -1.43
N LYS A 78 -0.55 -5.02 -1.36
CA LYS A 78 -0.64 -6.33 -0.69
C LYS A 78 0.28 -7.38 -1.33
N ALA A 79 0.40 -7.39 -2.65
CA ALA A 79 1.33 -8.29 -3.34
C ALA A 79 2.80 -7.95 -3.09
N PHE A 80 3.13 -6.67 -2.94
CA PHE A 80 4.47 -6.22 -2.60
C PHE A 80 4.82 -6.57 -1.15
N ASP A 81 3.88 -6.37 -0.22
CA ASP A 81 4.02 -6.78 1.16
C ASP A 81 4.24 -8.30 1.29
N TRP A 82 3.41 -9.10 0.61
CA TRP A 82 3.61 -10.55 0.53
C TRP A 82 5.01 -10.88 -0.01
N LEU A 83 5.46 -10.19 -1.07
CA LEU A 83 6.79 -10.42 -1.63
C LEU A 83 7.89 -10.17 -0.60
N LEU A 84 7.81 -9.09 0.19
CA LEU A 84 8.80 -8.77 1.22
C LEU A 84 8.89 -9.85 2.30
N HIS A 85 7.76 -10.44 2.69
CA HIS A 85 7.71 -11.53 3.66
C HIS A 85 8.20 -12.88 3.10
N ASN A 86 8.36 -13.00 1.78
CA ASN A 86 8.70 -14.26 1.10
C ASN A 86 10.07 -14.19 0.38
N ILE A 87 10.92 -13.21 0.70
CA ILE A 87 12.27 -13.08 0.16
C ILE A 87 13.34 -13.24 1.26
N GLU A 88 14.54 -13.60 0.82
CA GLU A 88 15.72 -13.58 1.69
C GLU A 88 16.38 -12.20 1.62
N PHE A 89 16.54 -11.55 2.78
CA PHE A 89 17.33 -10.34 2.90
C PHE A 89 18.81 -10.71 3.06
N VAL A 90 19.69 -9.98 2.35
CA VAL A 90 21.14 -10.17 2.43
C VAL A 90 21.84 -8.83 2.58
N ASP A 91 22.96 -8.81 3.30
CA ASP A 91 23.84 -7.65 3.39
C ASP A 91 24.69 -7.45 2.12
N THR A 92 25.52 -6.42 2.09
CA THR A 92 26.42 -6.14 0.94
C THR A 92 27.46 -7.25 0.69
N ASN A 93 27.68 -8.14 1.64
CA ASN A 93 28.59 -9.28 1.57
C ASN A 93 27.87 -10.60 1.23
N GLY A 94 26.54 -10.59 1.11
CA GLY A 94 25.71 -11.77 0.89
C GLY A 94 25.38 -12.57 2.15
N ALA A 95 25.65 -12.04 3.34
CA ALA A 95 25.23 -12.66 4.59
C ALA A 95 23.74 -12.41 4.80
N GLN A 96 22.99 -13.47 5.11
CA GLN A 96 21.55 -13.37 5.35
C GLN A 96 21.26 -12.47 6.55
N ILE A 97 20.29 -11.57 6.37
CA ILE A 97 19.74 -10.70 7.41
C ILE A 97 18.35 -11.24 7.76
N ASP A 98 18.03 -11.22 9.04
CA ASP A 98 16.69 -11.54 9.54
C ASP A 98 15.66 -10.52 9.03
N GLY A 99 14.57 -11.02 8.44
CA GLY A 99 13.52 -10.20 7.82
C GLY A 99 12.82 -9.28 8.81
N ASP A 100 12.54 -9.78 10.02
CA ASP A 100 11.88 -9.02 11.09
C ASP A 100 12.75 -7.84 11.55
N THR A 101 14.07 -7.98 11.47
CA THR A 101 15.01 -6.89 11.74
C THR A 101 14.95 -5.80 10.66
N VAL A 102 14.60 -6.15 9.42
CA VAL A 102 14.53 -5.20 8.28
C VAL A 102 13.16 -4.54 8.18
N LEU A 103 12.09 -5.31 8.30
CA LEU A 103 10.71 -4.84 8.15
C LEU A 103 10.17 -4.21 9.46
N GLY A 104 10.81 -4.51 10.59
CA GLY A 104 10.24 -4.29 11.91
C GLY A 104 9.36 -5.47 12.32
N HIS A 105 9.16 -5.69 13.62
CA HIS A 105 8.11 -6.61 14.05
C HIS A 105 6.77 -6.03 13.61
N ASP A 106 5.97 -6.83 12.92
CA ASP A 106 4.55 -6.54 12.72
C ASP A 106 3.92 -6.35 14.09
N HIS A 107 3.78 -5.08 14.50
CA HIS A 107 2.80 -4.73 15.50
C HIS A 107 1.47 -4.87 14.77
N ASP A 108 0.87 -6.05 14.84
CA ASP A 108 -0.57 -6.19 14.75
C ASP A 108 -1.15 -5.05 15.58
N HIS A 109 -1.68 -4.03 14.90
CA HIS A 109 -2.33 -2.90 15.52
C HIS A 109 -3.66 -3.41 16.07
N ASP A 110 -3.58 -4.08 17.23
CA ASP A 110 -4.65 -4.07 18.21
C ASP A 110 -4.82 -2.62 18.66
N HIS A 111 -5.49 -1.82 17.83
CA HIS A 111 -6.17 -0.61 18.26
C HIS A 111 -7.41 -1.04 19.07
N ASP A 112 -7.16 -1.64 20.24
CA ASP A 112 -8.17 -1.69 21.28
C ASP A 112 -8.41 -0.24 21.71
N GLY A 113 -9.58 0.25 21.33
CA GLY A 113 -10.03 1.60 21.64
C GLY A 113 -10.24 1.77 23.13
N GLU A 114 -9.55 2.75 23.69
CA GLU A 114 -10.02 3.45 24.88
C GLU A 114 -10.23 4.92 24.50
N ASN A 115 -11.41 5.17 23.94
CA ASN A 115 -12.01 6.48 23.94
C ASN A 115 -12.51 6.71 25.36
N GLU A 116 -11.68 7.28 26.23
CA GLU A 116 -12.15 7.80 27.51
C GLU A 116 -13.04 9.02 27.22
N GLU A 117 -14.34 8.76 27.10
CA GLU A 117 -15.40 9.76 27.25
C GLU A 117 -15.34 10.31 28.68
N ASP A 118 -14.64 11.43 28.88
CA ASP A 118 -14.79 12.26 30.07
C ASP A 118 -16.04 13.14 29.91
N GLU A 119 -17.21 12.52 30.13
CA GLU A 119 -18.44 13.24 30.46
C GLU A 119 -18.53 13.45 31.98
N GLY A 120 -18.49 14.71 32.41
CA GLY A 120 -18.94 15.18 33.73
C GLY A 120 -18.07 16.35 34.24
N GLU A 121 -18.57 17.47 34.75
CA GLU A 121 -19.88 17.84 35.25
C GLU A 121 -20.04 19.37 35.17
N ASP A 122 -21.29 19.82 35.02
CA ASP A 122 -21.75 21.17 35.32
C ASP A 122 -21.32 21.63 36.75
N ALA A 123 -20.67 22.80 36.85
CA ALA A 123 -20.77 23.76 37.96
C ALA A 123 -20.22 25.14 37.57
#